data_AF-A0A2G9UCS8-F1
#
_entry.id   AF-A0A2G9UCS8-F1
#
_cell.length_a   1.000
_cell.length_b   1.000
_cell.length_c   1.000
_cell.angle_alpha   90.00
_cell.angle_beta   90.00
_cell.angle_gamma   90.00
#
_symmetry.space_group_name_H-M   'P 1'
#
loop_
_entity.id
_entity.type
_entity.pdbx_description
1 polymer ?
#
loop_
_entity_poly.entity_id
_entity_poly.type
_entity_poly.pdbx_seq_one_letter_code
_entity_poly.pdbx_strand_id
1 'polypeptide(L)'
;METAGILGPRVNMDLLEKISHEDKELLKGSWSVLEKNINDTAYCIFDMIFNQSPDTKQLFPFMKIRKAGDTKRSREMEFHGLRFMQVLESVITAIDNPATLDPLCDNLGRVHGRLTDSRGFKAHHWGVFIECTLFHFRRVLGSEYERVVIIETRRYTSAYQK
;
A
#
# COMPACT_ATOMS: atom_id res chain seq x y z
N MET A 1 -18.91 -17.75 24.33
CA MET A 1 -18.67 -17.91 22.88
C MET A 1 -17.98 -16.64 22.41
N GLU A 2 -16.66 -16.70 22.25
CA GLU A 2 -15.83 -15.58 21.78
C GLU A 2 -16.13 -15.24 20.33
N THR A 3 -16.39 -13.96 20.06
CA THR A 3 -16.38 -13.37 18.72
C THR A 3 -15.06 -12.64 18.52
N ALA A 4 -13.99 -13.39 18.30
CA ALA A 4 -12.68 -12.87 17.91
C ALA A 4 -12.31 -13.48 16.55
N GLY A 5 -12.46 -12.72 15.46
CA GLY A 5 -12.06 -13.25 14.15
C GLY A 5 -12.33 -12.42 12.88
N ILE A 6 -12.99 -11.25 12.93
CA ILE A 6 -13.39 -10.53 11.69
C ILE A 6 -12.74 -9.14 11.56
N LEU A 7 -11.81 -8.80 12.44
CA LEU A 7 -10.94 -7.64 12.23
C LEU A 7 -9.62 -8.19 11.72
N GLY A 8 -9.20 -7.80 10.51
CA GLY A 8 -7.87 -8.07 9.99
C GLY A 8 -6.79 -7.70 11.02
N PRO A 9 -5.53 -8.15 10.84
CA PRO A 9 -4.48 -7.92 11.82
C PRO A 9 -4.49 -6.45 12.21
N ARG A 10 -4.74 -6.15 13.49
CA ARG A 10 -4.46 -4.82 14.04
C ARG A 10 -3.09 -4.46 13.52
N VAL A 11 -2.95 -3.31 12.85
CA VAL A 11 -1.63 -2.74 12.60
C VAL A 11 -0.99 -2.66 13.97
N ASN A 12 -0.06 -3.57 14.23
CA ASN A 12 0.57 -3.62 15.53
C ASN A 12 1.57 -2.48 15.55
N MET A 13 1.17 -1.33 16.09
CA MET A 13 2.01 -0.15 16.20
C MET A 13 3.31 -0.46 16.95
N ASP A 14 3.31 -1.48 17.81
CA ASP A 14 4.51 -2.02 18.47
C ASP A 14 5.57 -2.51 17.46
N LEU A 15 5.20 -2.80 16.22
CA LEU A 15 6.16 -3.17 15.17
C LEU A 15 6.91 -1.95 14.62
N LEU A 16 6.26 -0.79 14.53
CA LEU A 16 6.92 0.46 14.11
C LEU A 16 7.90 0.96 15.18
N GLU A 17 7.58 0.73 16.45
CA GLU A 17 8.48 1.02 17.58
C GLU A 17 9.74 0.15 17.59
N LYS A 18 9.68 -1.04 16.99
CA LYS A 18 10.81 -1.99 16.91
C LYS A 18 11.73 -1.76 15.71
N ILE A 19 11.41 -0.84 14.81
CA ILE A 19 12.27 -0.47 13.69
C ILE A 19 13.50 0.26 14.23
N SER A 20 14.70 -0.18 13.85
CA SER A 20 15.96 0.45 14.24
C SER A 20 16.03 1.90 13.74
N HIS A 21 16.83 2.74 14.41
CA HIS A 21 17.00 4.11 13.94
C HIS A 21 17.57 4.14 12.52
N GLU A 22 18.53 3.26 12.21
CA GLU A 22 19.12 3.14 10.87
C GLU A 22 18.07 2.78 9.80
N ASP A 23 17.18 1.83 10.10
CA ASP A 23 16.10 1.44 9.19
C ASP A 23 15.08 2.57 9.00
N LYS A 24 14.77 3.35 10.05
CA LYS A 24 13.88 4.52 9.94
C LYS A 24 14.47 5.57 9.01
N GLU A 25 15.76 5.88 9.16
CA GLU A 25 16.44 6.82 8.27
C GLU A 25 16.52 6.31 6.83
N LEU A 26 16.73 5.00 6.64
CA LEU A 26 16.67 4.37 5.32
C LEU A 26 15.28 4.49 4.68
N LEU A 27 14.21 4.30 5.46
CA LEU A 27 12.83 4.45 5.01
C LEU A 27 12.52 5.89 4.61
N LYS A 28 12.92 6.88 5.41
CA LYS A 28 12.78 8.32 5.08
C LYS A 28 13.56 8.68 3.81
N GLY A 29 14.80 8.23 3.71
CA GLY A 29 15.64 8.44 2.52
C GLY A 29 15.02 7.82 1.26
N SER A 30 14.54 6.57 1.36
CA SER A 30 13.85 5.89 0.25
C SER A 30 12.58 6.63 -0.16
N TRP A 31 11.80 7.14 0.80
CA TRP A 31 10.60 7.93 0.49
C TRP A 31 10.92 9.21 -0.30
N SER A 32 11.99 9.92 0.06
CA SER A 32 12.41 11.14 -0.66
C SER A 32 12.75 10.90 -2.15
N VAL A 33 13.17 9.67 -2.50
CA VAL A 33 13.41 9.26 -3.88
C VAL A 33 12.08 8.97 -4.59
N LEU A 34 11.18 8.24 -3.92
CA LEU A 34 9.85 7.91 -4.45
C LEU A 34 8.99 9.15 -4.71
N GLU A 35 9.07 10.15 -3.83
CA GLU A 35 8.27 11.37 -3.87
C GLU A 35 8.43 12.13 -5.20
N LYS A 36 9.63 12.11 -5.78
CA LYS A 36 9.93 12.76 -7.08
C LYS A 36 9.06 12.26 -8.22
N ASN A 37 8.59 11.01 -8.14
CA ASN A 37 7.78 10.34 -9.16
C ASN A 37 6.43 9.82 -8.60
N ILE A 38 5.93 10.43 -7.53
CA ILE A 38 4.81 9.88 -6.74
C ILE A 38 3.53 9.68 -7.55
N ASN A 39 3.18 10.63 -8.41
CA ASN A 39 1.97 10.56 -9.27
C ASN A 39 2.03 9.37 -10.23
N ASP A 40 3.17 9.22 -10.90
CA ASP A 40 3.38 8.17 -11.89
C ASP A 40 3.41 6.79 -11.22
N THR A 41 4.12 6.70 -10.10
CA THR A 41 4.24 5.49 -9.29
C THR A 41 2.87 5.05 -8.79
N ALA A 42 2.07 5.96 -8.22
CA ALA A 42 0.74 5.68 -7.73
C ALA A 42 -0.19 5.14 -8.84
N TYR A 43 -0.16 5.80 -9.99
CA TYR A 43 -0.97 5.38 -11.14
C TYR A 43 -0.57 3.97 -11.59
N CYS A 44 0.74 3.71 -11.75
CA CYS A 44 1.24 2.41 -12.19
C CYS A 44 0.88 1.27 -11.21
N ILE A 45 0.93 1.54 -9.90
CA ILE A 45 0.50 0.58 -8.88
C ILE A 45 -0.96 0.17 -9.09
N PHE A 46 -1.89 1.14 -9.19
CA PHE A 46 -3.30 0.83 -9.39
C PHE A 46 -3.59 0.19 -10.75
N ASP A 47 -2.88 0.61 -11.81
CA ASP A 47 -2.98 -0.02 -13.12
C ASP A 47 -2.55 -1.50 -13.07
N MET A 48 -1.45 -1.80 -12.38
CA MET A 48 -0.97 -3.17 -12.18
C MET A 48 -1.96 -4.00 -11.33
N ILE A 49 -2.49 -3.45 -10.23
CA ILE A 49 -3.50 -4.12 -9.39
C ILE A 49 -4.72 -4.51 -10.23
N PHE A 50 -5.24 -3.57 -11.02
CA PHE A 50 -6.44 -3.79 -11.85
C PHE A 50 -6.22 -4.75 -13.02
N ASN A 51 -4.97 -4.91 -13.47
CA ASN A 51 -4.60 -5.90 -14.48
C ASN A 51 -4.37 -7.29 -13.87
N GLN A 52 -3.73 -7.38 -12.71
CA GLN A 52 -3.44 -8.67 -12.04
C GLN A 52 -4.65 -9.26 -11.32
N SER A 53 -5.53 -8.43 -10.76
CA SER A 53 -6.73 -8.86 -10.02
C SER A 53 -7.93 -8.04 -10.49
N PRO A 54 -8.53 -8.34 -11.67
CA PRO A 54 -9.62 -7.53 -12.22
C PRO A 54 -10.87 -7.45 -11.35
N ASP A 55 -11.08 -8.41 -10.45
CA ASP A 55 -12.15 -8.40 -9.44
C ASP A 55 -12.04 -7.22 -8.47
N THR A 56 -10.83 -6.71 -8.19
CA THR A 56 -10.62 -5.52 -7.34
C THR A 56 -11.32 -4.27 -7.89
N LYS A 57 -11.61 -4.20 -9.19
CA LYS A 57 -12.29 -3.07 -9.82
C LYS A 57 -13.66 -2.80 -9.19
N GLN A 58 -14.36 -3.84 -8.73
CA GLN A 58 -15.67 -3.70 -8.09
C GLN A 58 -15.62 -2.93 -6.76
N LEU A 59 -14.46 -2.87 -6.12
CA LEU A 59 -14.23 -2.13 -4.88
C LEU A 59 -14.25 -0.61 -5.15
N PHE A 60 -13.97 -0.20 -6.38
CA PHE A 60 -13.80 1.18 -6.82
C PHE A 60 -14.80 1.60 -7.92
N PRO A 61 -16.13 1.49 -7.70
CA PRO A 61 -17.14 1.82 -8.71
C PRO A 61 -17.20 3.32 -9.04
N PHE A 62 -16.56 4.16 -8.24
CA PHE A 62 -16.42 5.60 -8.50
C PHE A 62 -15.27 5.89 -9.49
N MET A 63 -14.38 4.94 -9.76
CA MET A 63 -13.33 5.11 -10.75
C MET A 63 -13.82 4.74 -12.14
N LYS A 64 -13.61 5.64 -13.09
CA LYS A 64 -13.68 5.29 -14.50
C LYS A 64 -12.39 4.57 -14.88
N ILE A 65 -12.41 3.26 -14.77
CA ILE A 65 -11.26 2.43 -15.16
C ILE A 65 -11.23 2.36 -16.70
N ARG A 66 -10.04 2.55 -17.27
CA ARG A 66 -9.83 2.59 -18.72
C ARG A 66 -10.38 1.33 -19.39
N LYS A 67 -10.95 1.51 -20.58
CA LYS A 67 -11.24 0.41 -21.50
C LYS A 67 -9.95 0.02 -22.23
N ALA A 68 -9.86 -1.22 -22.68
CA ALA A 68 -8.76 -1.67 -23.54
C ALA A 68 -8.65 -0.75 -24.77
N GLY A 69 -7.45 -0.20 -25.02
CA GLY A 69 -7.17 0.71 -26.13
C GLY A 69 -7.30 2.21 -25.83
N ASP A 70 -7.85 2.61 -24.68
CA ASP A 70 -7.74 4.01 -24.21
C ASP A 70 -6.29 4.26 -23.80
N THR A 71 -5.68 5.38 -24.23
CA THR A 71 -4.30 5.78 -23.88
C THR A 71 -4.24 6.82 -22.76
N LYS A 72 -5.37 7.45 -22.41
CA LYS A 72 -5.42 8.53 -21.41
C LYS A 72 -5.54 7.99 -20.00
N ARG A 73 -4.83 8.61 -19.05
CA ARG A 73 -4.95 8.30 -17.62
C ARG A 73 -6.33 8.70 -17.09
N SER A 74 -6.88 7.86 -16.21
CA SER A 74 -8.11 8.14 -15.49
C SER A 74 -7.84 9.13 -14.36
N ARG A 75 -8.50 10.30 -14.38
CA ARG A 75 -8.35 11.34 -13.34
C ARG A 75 -8.79 10.83 -11.97
N GLU A 76 -9.87 10.06 -11.94
CA GLU A 76 -10.39 9.44 -10.73
C GLU A 76 -9.36 8.46 -10.12
N MET A 77 -8.63 7.73 -10.97
CA MET A 77 -7.55 6.83 -10.53
C MET A 77 -6.31 7.59 -10.08
N GLU A 78 -5.90 8.66 -10.78
CA GLU A 78 -4.79 9.52 -10.36
C GLU A 78 -5.05 10.12 -8.97
N PHE A 79 -6.26 10.66 -8.76
CA PHE A 79 -6.65 11.21 -7.47
C PHE A 79 -6.64 10.17 -6.35
N HIS A 80 -7.19 8.98 -6.60
CA HIS A 80 -7.21 7.94 -5.58
C HIS A 80 -5.82 7.34 -5.30
N GLY A 81 -5.01 7.16 -6.34
CA GLY A 81 -3.61 6.76 -6.21
C GLY A 81 -2.83 7.72 -5.32
N LEU A 82 -3.02 9.02 -5.48
CA LEU A 82 -2.42 10.02 -4.60
C LEU A 82 -2.88 9.89 -3.15
N ARG A 83 -4.19 9.68 -2.92
CA ARG A 83 -4.71 9.46 -1.56
C ARG A 83 -4.12 8.22 -0.91
N PHE A 84 -3.89 7.16 -1.68
CA PHE A 84 -3.18 5.98 -1.22
C PHE A 84 -1.73 6.30 -0.84
N MET A 85 -1.00 7.04 -1.68
CA MET A 85 0.37 7.43 -1.36
C MET A 85 0.46 8.34 -0.12
N GLN A 86 -0.50 9.25 0.08
CA GLN A 86 -0.58 10.10 1.28
C GLN A 86 -0.72 9.30 2.58
N VAL A 87 -1.41 8.15 2.54
CA VAL A 87 -1.49 7.25 3.70
C VAL A 87 -0.10 6.70 4.04
N LEU A 88 0.65 6.26 3.04
CA LEU A 88 2.01 5.74 3.24
C LEU A 88 2.96 6.84 3.73
N GLU A 89 2.86 8.04 3.16
CA GLU A 89 3.62 9.22 3.61
C GLU A 89 3.35 9.56 5.08
N SER A 90 2.09 9.46 5.51
CA SER A 90 1.72 9.69 6.91
C SER A 90 2.45 8.71 7.83
N VAL A 91 2.60 7.45 7.42
CA VAL A 91 3.36 6.44 8.19
C VAL A 91 4.84 6.80 8.25
N ILE A 92 5.45 7.22 7.14
CA ILE A 92 6.86 7.65 7.12
C ILE A 92 7.08 8.88 7.99
N THR A 93 6.16 9.85 7.95
CA THR A 93 6.24 11.08 8.74
C THR A 93 6.11 10.81 10.24
N ALA A 94 5.24 9.87 10.61
CA ALA A 94 4.98 9.51 12.01
C ALA A 94 5.88 8.37 12.52
N ILE A 95 6.89 7.92 11.76
CA ILE A 95 7.66 6.72 12.10
C ILE A 95 8.44 6.82 13.42
N ASP A 96 8.74 8.04 13.87
CA ASP A 96 9.38 8.30 15.16
C ASP A 96 8.37 8.44 16.32
N ASN A 97 7.09 8.66 16.01
CA ASN A 97 6.01 8.73 16.98
C ASN A 97 4.73 8.03 16.44
N PRO A 98 4.74 6.68 16.36
CA PRO A 98 3.69 5.92 15.68
C PRO A 98 2.30 6.07 16.31
N ALA A 99 2.20 6.41 17.60
CA ALA A 99 0.94 6.62 18.30
C ALA A 99 0.04 7.69 17.64
N THR A 100 0.63 8.63 16.89
CA THR A 100 -0.12 9.64 16.13
C THR A 100 -0.93 9.06 14.96
N LEU A 101 -0.65 7.83 14.55
CA LEU A 101 -1.33 7.14 13.44
C LEU A 101 -2.62 6.44 13.87
N ASP A 102 -2.91 6.30 15.16
CA ASP A 102 -4.08 5.58 15.66
C ASP A 102 -5.39 6.05 14.99
N PRO A 103 -5.69 7.36 14.89
CA PRO A 103 -6.92 7.82 14.24
C PRO A 103 -6.99 7.45 12.74
N LEU A 104 -5.84 7.47 12.06
CA LEU A 104 -5.73 7.11 10.65
C LEU A 104 -6.00 5.62 10.47
N CYS A 105 -5.33 4.77 11.25
CA CYS A 105 -5.49 3.32 11.21
C CYS A 105 -6.91 2.88 11.57
N ASP A 106 -7.52 3.48 12.58
CA ASP A 106 -8.91 3.25 12.94
C ASP A 106 -9.87 3.59 11.80
N ASN A 107 -9.66 4.73 11.14
CA ASN A 107 -10.48 5.13 10.00
C ASN A 107 -10.31 4.16 8.82
N LEU A 108 -9.08 3.79 8.49
CA LEU A 108 -8.79 2.82 7.43
C LEU A 108 -9.40 1.45 7.73
N GLY A 109 -9.30 0.99 8.98
CA GLY A 109 -9.92 -0.25 9.45
C GLY A 109 -11.43 -0.25 9.26
N ARG A 110 -12.11 0.84 9.65
CA ARG A 110 -13.57 1.00 9.42
C ARG A 110 -13.93 1.02 7.93
N VAL A 111 -13.15 1.70 7.10
CA VAL A 111 -13.39 1.75 5.65
C VAL A 111 -13.27 0.37 5.03
N HIS A 112 -12.18 -0.36 5.30
CA HIS A 112 -11.95 -1.68 4.72
C HIS A 112 -12.88 -2.75 5.31
N GLY A 113 -13.23 -2.66 6.59
CA GLY A 113 -14.26 -3.51 7.20
C GLY A 113 -15.60 -3.40 6.47
N ARG A 114 -16.07 -2.16 6.20
CA ARG A 114 -17.30 -1.95 5.41
C ARG A 114 -17.18 -2.50 3.99
N LEU A 115 -16.00 -2.46 3.37
CA LEU A 115 -15.78 -3.02 2.03
C LEU A 115 -15.83 -4.55 2.04
N THR A 116 -15.38 -5.20 3.12
CA THR A 116 -15.52 -6.65 3.32
C THR A 116 -16.99 -7.03 3.29
N ASP A 117 -17.82 -6.34 4.08
CA ASP A 117 -19.24 -6.65 4.22
C ASP A 117 -20.06 -6.31 2.96
N SER A 118 -19.76 -5.17 2.31
CA SER A 118 -20.60 -4.64 1.23
C SER A 118 -20.15 -5.03 -0.18
N ARG A 119 -18.86 -5.33 -0.40
CA ARG A 119 -18.27 -5.50 -1.73
C ARG A 119 -17.33 -6.68 -1.85
N GLY A 120 -17.30 -7.55 -0.84
CA GLY A 120 -16.51 -8.77 -0.87
C GLY A 120 -15.00 -8.51 -0.90
N PHE A 121 -14.55 -7.44 -0.25
CA PHE A 121 -13.13 -7.32 0.06
C PHE A 121 -12.68 -8.52 0.91
N LYS A 122 -11.45 -8.99 0.68
CA LYS A 122 -10.95 -10.30 1.09
C LYS A 122 -9.45 -10.20 1.32
N ALA A 123 -8.92 -11.12 2.11
CA ALA A 123 -7.51 -11.13 2.50
C ALA A 123 -6.55 -11.16 1.30
N HIS A 124 -6.90 -11.85 0.20
CA HIS A 124 -6.04 -11.95 -0.99
C HIS A 124 -5.80 -10.60 -1.67
N HIS A 125 -6.76 -9.66 -1.57
CA HIS A 125 -6.59 -8.32 -2.13
C HIS A 125 -5.43 -7.58 -1.45
N TRP A 126 -5.22 -7.76 -0.13
CA TRP A 126 -4.07 -7.16 0.54
C TRP A 126 -2.74 -7.62 -0.07
N GLY A 127 -2.62 -8.92 -0.37
CA GLY A 127 -1.43 -9.48 -1.01
C GLY A 127 -1.15 -8.83 -2.36
N VAL A 128 -2.18 -8.69 -3.21
CA VAL A 128 -2.04 -8.05 -4.53
C VAL A 128 -1.58 -6.59 -4.39
N PHE A 129 -2.19 -5.82 -3.48
CA PHE A 129 -1.83 -4.42 -3.25
C PHE A 129 -0.39 -4.28 -2.75
N ILE A 130 0.04 -5.12 -1.80
CA ILE A 130 1.40 -5.11 -1.26
C ILE A 130 2.41 -5.44 -2.36
N GLU A 131 2.19 -6.51 -3.12
CA GLU A 131 3.14 -6.94 -4.15
C GLU A 131 3.27 -5.92 -5.29
N CYS A 132 2.16 -5.35 -5.77
CA CYS A 132 2.20 -4.30 -6.80
C CYS A 132 2.90 -3.03 -6.30
N THR A 133 2.65 -2.65 -5.04
CA THR A 133 3.32 -1.49 -4.41
C THR A 133 4.83 -1.72 -4.30
N LEU A 134 5.24 -2.86 -3.75
CA LEU A 134 6.65 -3.21 -3.60
C LEU A 134 7.36 -3.32 -4.96
N PHE A 135 6.71 -3.88 -5.99
CA PHE A 135 7.26 -3.94 -7.33
C PHE A 135 7.60 -2.55 -7.86
N HIS A 136 6.67 -1.60 -7.79
CA HIS A 136 6.89 -0.25 -8.30
C HIS A 136 7.88 0.55 -7.44
N PHE A 137 7.86 0.37 -6.11
CA PHE A 137 8.85 1.01 -5.24
C PHE A 137 10.26 0.54 -5.56
N ARG A 138 10.47 -0.78 -5.71
CA ARG A 138 11.76 -1.34 -6.11
C ARG A 138 12.22 -0.83 -7.47
N ARG A 139 11.29 -0.66 -8.43
CA ARG A 139 11.62 -0.14 -9.76
C ARG A 139 12.12 1.31 -9.70
N VAL A 140 11.45 2.18 -8.95
CA VAL A 140 11.84 3.59 -8.80
C VAL A 140 13.13 3.72 -8.01
N LEU A 141 13.28 2.97 -6.92
CA LEU A 141 14.50 2.98 -6.12
C LEU A 141 15.67 2.38 -6.91
N GLY A 142 15.44 1.29 -7.64
CA GLY A 142 16.47 0.62 -8.44
C GLY A 142 16.90 1.38 -9.70
N SER A 143 16.04 2.24 -10.27
CA SER A 143 16.45 3.12 -11.38
C SER A 143 17.39 4.24 -10.94
N GLU A 144 17.33 4.65 -9.67
CA GLU A 144 18.20 5.67 -9.09
C GLU A 144 19.42 5.05 -8.37
N TYR A 145 19.36 3.76 -8.03
CA TYR A 145 20.40 3.04 -7.30
C TYR A 145 20.85 1.78 -8.03
N GLU A 146 21.94 1.89 -8.79
CA GLU A 146 22.70 0.74 -9.25
C GLU A 146 23.48 0.05 -8.09
N ARG A 147 23.40 0.55 -6.84
CA ARG A 147 24.12 -0.02 -5.68
C ARG A 147 23.51 0.25 -4.29
N VAL A 148 22.24 -0.03 -4.00
CA VAL A 148 21.82 -0.21 -2.59
C VAL A 148 20.78 -1.33 -2.47
N VAL A 149 21.26 -2.44 -1.92
CA VAL A 149 20.58 -3.39 -1.02
C VAL A 149 19.13 -3.67 -1.36
N ILE A 150 18.93 -4.80 -2.02
CA ILE A 150 17.70 -5.58 -2.00
C ILE A 150 17.30 -5.78 -0.54
N ILE A 151 16.45 -4.89 -0.01
CA ILE A 151 15.88 -5.05 1.33
C ILE A 151 15.15 -6.40 1.33
N GLU A 152 15.63 -7.28 2.21
CA GLU A 152 15.28 -8.68 2.40
C GLU A 152 13.76 -8.93 2.46
N THR A 153 13.11 -8.94 1.29
CA THR A 153 11.69 -9.29 1.20
C THR A 153 11.49 -10.77 0.91
N ARG A 154 12.59 -11.55 0.88
CA ARG A 154 12.55 -13.02 0.85
C ARG A 154 12.10 -13.67 2.17
N ARG A 155 12.01 -12.92 3.27
CA ARG A 155 11.61 -13.49 4.59
C ARG A 155 10.14 -13.29 4.97
N TYR A 156 9.40 -12.36 4.34
CA TYR A 156 8.01 -12.11 4.72
C TYR A 156 6.96 -12.91 3.92
N THR A 157 7.28 -13.35 2.70
CA THR A 157 6.34 -14.14 1.87
C THR A 157 6.20 -15.61 2.31
N SER A 158 7.09 -16.11 3.19
CA SER A 158 6.96 -17.46 3.76
C SER A 158 6.01 -17.54 4.97
N ALA A 159 5.54 -16.41 5.51
CA ALA A 159 4.72 -16.38 6.72
C ALA A 159 3.20 -16.46 6.47
N TYR A 160 2.76 -16.40 5.21
CA TYR A 160 1.33 -16.40 4.83
C TYR A 160 0.91 -17.56 3.91
N GLN A 161 1.72 -18.64 3.85
CA GLN A 161 1.41 -19.88 3.12
C GLN A 161 1.20 -21.10 4.04
N LYS A 162 0.64 -20.90 5.24
CA LYS A 162 0.10 -22.01 6.05
C LYS A 162 -1.36 -21.77 6.38
#